data_AF-A0AAW0DVV4-F1
#
_entry.id   AF-A0AAW0DVV4-F1
#
_cell.length_a   1.000
_cell.length_b   1.000
_cell.length_c   1.000
_cell.angle_alpha   90.00
_cell.angle_beta   90.00
_cell.angle_gamma   90.00
#
_symmetry.space_group_name_H-M   'P 1'
#
loop_
_entity.id
_entity.type
_entity.pdbx_description
1 polymer ?
#
loop_
_entity_poly.entity_id
_entity_poly.type
_entity_poly.pdbx_seq_one_letter_code
_entity_poly.pdbx_strand_id
1 'polypeptide(L)'
;MSLHHLGVNLGALAMANYAKQLCLYDPTLYTMSVNSLPKEILRRIIALVPDGFDTDPSSWMDNIHRIRGVCRLWREIVITSPTFFSKILIDSRKRPEYIQEWLHRSGTTDLTMFFALGCDGEEAVEDYVVIQDLSDLLTPCMHRCQAIFFHAHTAIGTRLLFGMLNKINAGTVPVLR
;
A
#
# COMPACT_ATOMS: atom_id res chain seq x y z
N MET A 1 41.07 23.20 57.42
CA MET A 1 39.65 22.82 57.59
C MET A 1 38.86 23.50 56.48
N SER A 2 38.70 22.84 55.32
CA SER A 2 37.91 23.38 54.21
C SER A 2 36.52 22.73 54.18
N LEU A 3 35.51 23.56 54.44
CA LEU A 3 34.10 23.27 54.18
C LEU A 3 33.90 23.17 52.67
N HIS A 4 33.95 21.95 52.13
CA HIS A 4 33.51 21.69 50.76
C HIS A 4 31.98 21.60 50.71
N HIS A 5 31.43 22.52 49.95
CA HIS A 5 30.03 22.67 49.56
C HIS A 5 29.36 21.36 49.16
N LEU A 6 28.28 21.00 49.90
CA LEU A 6 27.19 20.16 49.40
C LEU A 6 26.37 20.98 48.38
N GLY A 7 26.86 21.02 47.15
CA GLY A 7 26.10 21.53 46.00
C GLY A 7 25.05 20.50 45.60
N VAL A 8 23.83 20.61 46.16
CA VAL A 8 22.71 19.78 45.73
C VAL A 8 22.37 20.15 44.30
N ASN A 9 22.63 19.23 43.37
CA ASN A 9 22.32 19.41 41.95
C ASN A 9 20.80 19.36 41.76
N LEU A 10 20.16 20.53 41.78
CA LEU A 10 18.72 20.72 41.62
C LEU A 10 18.19 20.09 40.33
N GLY A 11 19.02 19.98 39.28
CA GLY A 11 18.66 19.29 38.03
C GLY A 11 18.50 17.78 38.22
N ALA A 12 19.37 17.15 39.01
CA ALA A 12 19.27 15.72 39.33
C ALA A 12 18.02 15.40 40.18
N LEU A 13 17.66 16.31 41.10
CA LEU A 13 16.45 16.19 41.92
C LEU A 13 15.16 16.40 41.10
N ALA A 14 15.15 17.33 40.14
CA ALA A 14 14.03 17.53 39.23
C ALA A 14 13.80 16.31 38.33
N MET A 15 14.87 15.73 37.78
CA MET A 15 14.80 14.52 36.95
C MET A 15 14.38 13.28 37.76
N ALA A 16 14.84 13.14 39.00
CA ALA A 16 14.42 12.06 39.89
C ALA A 16 12.93 12.17 40.29
N ASN A 17 12.41 13.39 40.47
CA ASN A 17 10.98 13.62 40.71
C ASN A 17 10.13 13.39 39.46
N TYR A 18 10.61 13.77 38.28
CA TYR A 18 9.93 13.49 37.01
C TYR A 18 9.87 11.99 36.71
N ALA A 19 10.96 11.26 36.95
CA ALA A 19 11.00 9.80 36.85
C ALA A 19 10.08 9.13 37.89
N LYS A 20 10.02 9.63 39.13
CA LYS A 20 9.06 9.12 40.13
C LYS A 20 7.60 9.38 39.75
N GLN A 21 7.28 10.50 39.11
CA GLN A 21 5.94 10.76 38.58
C GLN A 21 5.57 9.80 37.44
N LEU A 22 6.53 9.47 36.56
CA LEU A 22 6.33 8.47 35.51
C LEU A 22 6.19 7.05 36.05
N CYS A 23 6.89 6.70 37.15
CA CYS A 23 6.77 5.39 37.80
C CYS A 23 5.48 5.21 38.64
N LEU A 24 4.75 6.29 38.96
CA LEU A 24 3.43 6.22 39.60
C LEU A 24 2.29 6.07 38.59
N TYR A 25 2.58 6.20 37.29
CA TYR A 25 1.64 5.91 36.23
C TYR A 25 1.64 4.40 36.00
N ASP A 26 0.62 3.71 36.49
CA ASP A 26 0.42 2.30 36.17
C ASP A 26 0.22 2.18 34.63
N PRO A 27 1.18 1.60 33.89
CA PRO A 27 1.07 1.50 32.44
C PRO A 27 -0.11 0.62 32.02
N THR A 28 -0.67 -0.18 32.96
CA THR A 28 -1.78 -1.09 32.71
C THR A 28 -3.15 -0.44 32.90
N LEU A 29 -3.24 0.72 33.57
CA LEU A 29 -4.54 1.37 33.86
C LEU A 29 -5.16 2.10 32.67
N TYR A 30 -4.42 2.34 31.59
CA TYR A 30 -4.92 3.09 30.43
C TYR A 30 -4.44 2.57 29.07
N THR A 31 -4.21 1.26 28.92
CA THR A 31 -4.09 0.70 27.56
C THR A 31 -5.49 0.54 26.97
N MET A 32 -6.05 1.63 26.42
CA MET A 32 -7.19 1.49 25.53
C MET A 32 -6.76 0.62 24.34
N SER A 33 -7.47 -0.48 24.11
CA SER A 33 -7.19 -1.32 22.95
C SER A 33 -7.31 -0.47 21.69
N VAL A 34 -6.36 -0.59 20.76
CA VAL A 34 -6.46 0.06 19.44
C VAL A 34 -7.79 -0.28 18.76
N ASN A 35 -8.36 -1.46 19.03
CA ASN A 35 -9.65 -1.89 18.49
C ASN A 35 -10.87 -1.16 19.08
N SER A 36 -10.71 -0.36 20.14
CA SER A 36 -11.79 0.51 20.65
C SER A 36 -11.85 1.87 19.95
N LEU A 37 -10.92 2.16 19.04
CA LEU A 37 -10.95 3.37 18.23
C LEU A 37 -12.11 3.31 17.22
N PRO A 38 -12.74 4.47 16.88
CA PRO A 38 -13.70 4.54 15.79
C PRO A 38 -13.12 3.99 14.47
N LYS A 39 -13.96 3.36 13.66
CA LYS A 39 -13.54 2.72 12.39
C LYS A 39 -12.84 3.71 11.46
N GLU A 40 -13.24 4.98 11.50
CA GLU A 40 -12.67 6.07 10.71
C GLU A 40 -11.22 6.35 11.09
N ILE A 41 -10.90 6.28 12.38
CA ILE A 41 -9.54 6.48 12.89
C ILE A 41 -8.67 5.28 12.50
N LEU A 42 -9.18 4.07 12.67
CA LEU A 42 -8.49 2.85 12.24
C LEU A 42 -8.21 2.86 10.73
N ARG A 43 -9.17 3.28 9.91
CA ARG A 43 -8.98 3.43 8.46
C ARG A 43 -7.86 4.40 8.13
N ARG A 44 -7.80 5.55 8.82
CA ARG A 44 -6.71 6.53 8.65
C ARG A 44 -5.35 5.97 9.08
N ILE A 45 -5.28 5.26 10.20
CA ILE A 45 -4.05 4.60 10.65
C ILE A 45 -3.56 3.60 9.60
N ILE A 46 -4.46 2.77 9.07
CA ILE A 46 -4.12 1.80 8.02
C ILE A 46 -3.63 2.53 6.76
N ALA A 47 -4.26 3.65 6.39
CA ALA A 47 -3.84 4.45 5.24
C ALA A 47 -2.47 5.15 5.41
N LEU A 48 -1.95 5.24 6.64
CA LEU A 48 -0.60 5.77 6.91
C LEU A 48 0.49 4.70 6.81
N VAL A 49 0.13 3.41 6.70
CA VAL A 49 1.11 2.36 6.48
C VAL A 49 1.78 2.65 5.14
N PRO A 50 3.11 2.80 5.09
CA PRO A 50 3.81 3.00 3.84
C PRO A 50 3.42 1.88 2.89
N ASP A 51 2.81 2.24 1.77
CA ASP A 51 2.40 1.24 0.80
C ASP A 51 3.61 0.59 0.14
N GLY A 52 4.79 1.24 0.19
CA GLY A 52 6.00 0.75 -0.46
C GLY A 52 5.85 0.62 -1.97
N PHE A 53 4.75 1.14 -2.53
CA PHE A 53 4.33 0.86 -3.89
C PHE A 53 5.30 1.45 -4.90
N ASP A 54 5.90 2.60 -4.58
CA ASP A 54 6.88 3.28 -5.42
C ASP A 54 8.24 2.57 -5.45
N THR A 55 8.57 1.81 -4.39
CA THR A 55 9.85 1.09 -4.29
C THR A 55 9.74 -0.37 -4.71
N ASP A 56 8.66 -1.03 -4.33
CA ASP A 56 8.37 -2.43 -4.59
C ASP A 56 6.84 -2.63 -4.53
N PRO A 57 6.16 -2.64 -5.69
CA PRO A 57 4.71 -2.84 -5.77
C PRO A 57 4.21 -4.15 -5.15
N SER A 58 5.07 -5.16 -5.02
CA SER A 58 4.69 -6.42 -4.36
C SER A 58 4.54 -6.24 -2.84
N SER A 59 5.36 -5.36 -2.24
CA SER A 59 5.33 -5.05 -0.81
C SER A 59 3.99 -4.46 -0.34
N TRP A 60 3.31 -3.69 -1.21
CA TRP A 60 1.97 -3.16 -0.97
C TRP A 60 0.95 -4.27 -0.70
N MET A 61 0.91 -5.28 -1.58
CA MET A 61 -0.03 -6.39 -1.43
C MET A 61 0.23 -7.16 -0.15
N ASP A 62 1.51 -7.40 0.16
CA ASP A 62 1.91 -8.06 1.41
C ASP A 62 1.47 -7.27 2.64
N ASN A 63 1.60 -5.95 2.61
CA ASN A 63 1.13 -5.08 3.68
C ASN A 63 -0.39 -5.17 3.85
N ILE A 64 -1.16 -5.14 2.76
CA ILE A 64 -2.62 -5.32 2.79
C ILE A 64 -2.98 -6.71 3.37
N HIS A 65 -2.28 -7.77 2.99
CA HIS A 65 -2.49 -9.11 3.53
C HIS A 65 -2.19 -9.19 5.03
N ARG A 66 -1.09 -8.58 5.48
CA ARG A 66 -0.72 -8.50 6.91
C ARG A 66 -1.78 -7.75 7.72
N ILE A 67 -2.24 -6.60 7.23
CA ILE A 67 -3.28 -5.79 7.89
C ILE A 67 -4.59 -6.57 8.01
N ARG A 68 -5.00 -7.31 6.96
CA ARG A 68 -6.16 -8.22 7.00
C ARG A 68 -5.99 -9.40 7.96
N GLY A 69 -4.75 -9.71 8.34
CA GLY A 69 -4.40 -10.77 9.29
C GLY A 69 -4.51 -10.36 10.76
N VAL A 70 -4.48 -9.06 11.08
CA VAL A 70 -4.41 -8.56 12.47
C VAL A 70 -5.62 -9.00 13.31
N CYS A 71 -6.83 -8.63 12.90
CA CYS A 71 -8.07 -9.05 13.56
C CYS A 71 -9.28 -8.91 12.61
N ARG A 72 -10.46 -9.37 13.04
CA ARG A 72 -11.70 -9.30 12.24
C ARG A 72 -12.06 -7.86 11.86
N LEU A 73 -11.92 -6.91 12.78
CA LEU A 73 -12.24 -5.49 12.55
C LEU A 73 -11.34 -4.88 11.46
N TRP A 74 -10.04 -5.15 11.50
CA TRP A 74 -9.09 -4.62 10.53
C TRP A 74 -9.33 -5.23 9.13
N ARG A 75 -9.60 -6.53 9.09
CA ARG A 75 -10.02 -7.22 7.86
C ARG A 75 -11.28 -6.60 7.25
N GLU A 76 -12.28 -6.32 8.08
CA GLU A 76 -13.52 -5.68 7.63
C GLU A 76 -13.25 -4.28 7.07
N ILE A 77 -12.45 -3.46 7.76
CA ILE A 77 -12.08 -2.12 7.30
C ILE A 77 -11.36 -2.17 5.95
N VAL A 78 -10.40 -3.09 5.79
CA VAL A 78 -9.68 -3.21 4.53
C VAL A 78 -10.61 -3.67 3.41
N ILE A 79 -11.41 -4.72 3.63
CA ILE A 79 -12.29 -5.30 2.61
C ILE A 79 -13.36 -4.29 2.14
N THR A 80 -13.84 -3.45 3.04
CA THR A 80 -14.91 -2.49 2.75
C THR A 80 -14.41 -1.14 2.25
N SER A 81 -13.09 -0.92 2.17
CA SER A 81 -12.52 0.36 1.72
C SER A 81 -11.93 0.22 0.32
N PRO A 82 -12.58 0.78 -0.72
CA PRO A 82 -12.14 0.66 -2.10
C PRO A 82 -10.72 1.16 -2.38
N THR A 83 -10.27 2.15 -1.60
CA THR A 83 -8.93 2.74 -1.69
C THR A 83 -7.78 1.76 -1.46
N PHE A 84 -8.02 0.62 -0.79
CA PHE A 84 -6.99 -0.42 -0.65
C PHE A 84 -6.91 -1.36 -1.85
N PHE A 85 -7.79 -1.19 -2.83
CA PHE A 85 -7.82 -1.97 -4.07
C PHE A 85 -7.60 -1.10 -5.30
N SER A 86 -7.35 0.21 -5.13
CA SER A 86 -7.10 1.13 -6.24
C SER A 86 -5.72 0.98 -6.88
N LYS A 87 -4.75 0.38 -6.16
CA LYS A 87 -3.41 0.11 -6.66
C LYS A 87 -3.29 -1.33 -7.10
N ILE A 88 -3.16 -1.58 -8.40
CA ILE A 88 -3.20 -2.92 -8.98
C ILE A 88 -1.83 -3.27 -9.57
N LEU A 89 -1.22 -4.34 -9.07
CA LEU A 89 -0.04 -4.95 -9.68
C LEU A 89 -0.47 -6.00 -10.70
N ILE A 90 -0.02 -5.81 -11.93
CA ILE A 90 -0.23 -6.70 -13.07
C ILE A 90 1.13 -7.32 -13.41
N ASP A 91 1.27 -8.60 -13.12
CA ASP A 91 2.41 -9.42 -13.51
C ASP A 91 1.91 -10.73 -14.15
N SER A 92 2.77 -11.45 -14.84
CA SER A 92 2.41 -12.68 -15.56
C SER A 92 1.98 -13.83 -14.65
N ARG A 93 2.30 -13.77 -13.35
CA ARG A 93 1.95 -14.79 -12.36
C ARG A 93 0.55 -14.54 -11.77
N LYS A 94 0.00 -13.34 -11.93
CA LYS A 94 -1.34 -13.00 -11.44
C LYS A 94 -2.40 -13.55 -12.36
N ARG A 95 -3.28 -14.38 -11.80
CA ARG A 95 -4.45 -14.85 -12.53
C ARG A 95 -5.45 -13.70 -12.78
N PRO A 96 -6.08 -13.63 -13.97
CA PRO A 96 -7.04 -12.57 -14.30
C PRO A 96 -8.19 -12.41 -13.31
N GLU A 97 -8.64 -13.49 -12.66
CA GLU A 97 -9.75 -13.43 -11.70
C GLU A 97 -9.40 -12.60 -10.46
N TYR A 98 -8.12 -12.58 -10.06
CA TYR A 98 -7.67 -11.70 -8.98
C TYR A 98 -7.71 -10.24 -9.41
N ILE A 99 -7.27 -9.93 -10.63
CA ILE A 99 -7.32 -8.55 -11.14
C ILE A 99 -8.78 -8.09 -11.25
N GLN A 100 -9.68 -8.95 -11.73
CA GLN A 100 -11.11 -8.67 -11.80
C GLN A 100 -11.71 -8.39 -10.42
N GLU A 101 -11.38 -9.20 -9.41
CA GLU A 101 -11.84 -8.99 -8.04
C GLU A 101 -11.31 -7.66 -7.46
N TRP A 102 -10.05 -7.31 -7.73
CA TRP A 102 -9.49 -6.03 -7.31
C TRP A 102 -10.18 -4.85 -8.00
N LEU A 103 -10.40 -4.93 -9.31
CA LEU A 103 -11.17 -3.92 -10.06
C LEU A 103 -12.59 -3.78 -9.51
N HIS A 104 -13.27 -4.90 -9.20
CA HIS A 104 -14.60 -4.86 -8.61
C HIS A 104 -14.60 -4.16 -7.24
N ARG A 105 -13.66 -4.53 -6.34
CA ARG A 105 -13.55 -3.94 -5.00
C ARG A 105 -13.14 -2.48 -5.00
N SER A 106 -12.36 -2.06 -5.99
CA SER A 106 -11.98 -0.66 -6.15
C SER A 106 -13.16 0.25 -6.49
N GLY A 107 -14.31 -0.31 -6.87
CA GLY A 107 -15.56 0.43 -7.04
C GLY A 107 -15.46 1.51 -8.11
N THR A 108 -15.58 2.78 -7.72
CA THR A 108 -15.40 3.96 -8.58
C THR A 108 -14.13 4.75 -8.28
N THR A 109 -13.28 4.25 -7.38
CA THR A 109 -12.04 4.94 -6.98
C THR A 109 -11.07 4.99 -8.16
N ASP A 110 -10.30 6.07 -8.23
CA ASP A 110 -9.23 6.22 -9.22
C ASP A 110 -8.20 5.10 -9.09
N LEU A 111 -7.71 4.60 -10.23
CA LEU A 111 -6.82 3.46 -10.31
C LEU A 111 -5.38 3.89 -10.58
N THR A 112 -4.46 3.23 -9.90
CA THR A 112 -3.03 3.21 -10.22
C THR A 112 -2.66 1.80 -10.62
N MET A 113 -2.17 1.62 -11.84
CA MET A 113 -1.79 0.30 -12.35
C MET A 113 -0.27 0.22 -12.46
N PHE A 114 0.31 -0.90 -12.04
CA PHE A 114 1.73 -1.20 -12.22
C PHE A 114 1.86 -2.48 -13.04
N PHE A 115 2.58 -2.42 -14.15
CA PHE A 115 2.82 -3.55 -15.02
C PHE A 115 4.27 -4.01 -14.84
N ALA A 116 4.46 -5.19 -14.24
CA ALA A 116 5.76 -5.85 -14.10
C ALA A 116 5.88 -6.96 -15.15
N LEU A 117 6.42 -6.62 -16.32
CA LEU A 117 6.50 -7.52 -17.48
C LEU A 117 7.94 -7.98 -17.71
N GLY A 118 8.16 -9.27 -17.96
CA GLY A 118 9.48 -9.83 -18.26
C GLY A 118 10.50 -9.69 -17.13
N CYS A 119 10.06 -9.63 -15.87
CA CYS A 119 10.96 -9.47 -14.70
C CYS A 119 11.60 -10.79 -14.26
N ASP A 120 10.99 -11.93 -14.59
CA ASP A 120 11.39 -13.23 -14.03
C ASP A 120 12.25 -14.08 -14.99
N GLY A 121 12.71 -13.53 -16.11
CA GLY A 121 13.54 -14.25 -17.09
C GLY A 121 12.83 -15.37 -17.86
N GLU A 122 11.53 -15.58 -17.60
CA GLU A 122 10.67 -16.51 -18.31
C GLU A 122 10.26 -15.98 -19.69
N GLU A 123 9.84 -16.89 -20.58
CA GLU A 123 9.59 -16.62 -21.99
C GLU A 123 8.51 -15.54 -22.19
N ALA A 124 8.89 -14.44 -22.81
CA ALA A 124 8.04 -13.27 -23.11
C ALA A 124 6.77 -13.55 -23.95
N VAL A 125 6.54 -14.80 -24.35
CA VAL A 125 5.35 -15.25 -25.09
C VAL A 125 4.15 -15.39 -24.16
N GLU A 126 4.33 -15.90 -22.94
CA GLU A 126 3.22 -16.04 -21.98
C GLU A 126 2.72 -14.68 -21.50
N ASP A 127 3.63 -13.74 -21.25
CA ASP A 127 3.33 -12.34 -20.92
C ASP A 127 2.41 -11.70 -21.98
N TYR A 128 2.59 -12.03 -23.26
CA TYR A 128 1.81 -11.43 -24.34
C TYR A 128 0.33 -11.84 -24.30
N VAL A 129 0.07 -13.14 -24.07
CA VAL A 129 -1.28 -13.70 -24.03
C VAL A 129 -2.03 -13.12 -22.83
N VAL A 130 -1.39 -13.10 -21.66
CA VAL A 130 -1.97 -12.53 -20.44
C VAL A 130 -2.34 -11.05 -20.64
N ILE A 131 -1.49 -10.26 -21.29
CA ILE A 131 -1.80 -8.84 -21.54
C ILE A 131 -2.98 -8.67 -22.51
N GLN A 132 -3.11 -9.53 -23.52
CA GLN A 132 -4.27 -9.45 -24.40
C GLN A 132 -5.57 -9.72 -23.64
N ASP A 133 -5.62 -10.78 -22.84
CA ASP A 133 -6.81 -11.12 -22.04
C ASP A 133 -7.12 -10.02 -21.01
N LEU A 134 -6.08 -9.43 -20.42
CA LEU A 134 -6.24 -8.32 -19.50
C LEU A 134 -6.69 -7.03 -20.18
N SER A 135 -6.38 -6.83 -21.47
CA SER A 135 -6.84 -5.64 -22.20
C SER A 135 -8.36 -5.52 -22.14
N ASP A 136 -9.09 -6.60 -22.36
CA ASP A 136 -10.56 -6.59 -22.34
C ASP A 136 -11.10 -6.35 -20.92
N LEU A 137 -10.39 -6.85 -19.91
CA LEU A 137 -10.73 -6.64 -18.50
C LEU A 137 -10.46 -5.20 -18.04
N LEU A 138 -9.36 -4.58 -18.50
CA LEU A 138 -8.91 -3.26 -18.06
C LEU A 138 -9.59 -2.13 -18.83
N THR A 139 -9.91 -2.33 -20.11
CA THR A 139 -10.50 -1.31 -21.00
C THR A 139 -11.70 -0.58 -20.36
N PRO A 140 -12.69 -1.26 -19.75
CA PRO A 140 -13.83 -0.60 -19.11
C PRO A 140 -13.44 0.31 -17.95
N CYS A 141 -12.29 0.07 -17.32
CA CYS A 141 -11.82 0.80 -16.13
C CYS A 141 -10.80 1.89 -16.46
N MET A 142 -10.38 2.04 -17.72
CA MET A 142 -9.33 2.99 -18.11
C MET A 142 -9.69 4.45 -17.83
N HIS A 143 -10.97 4.81 -17.89
CA HIS A 143 -11.45 6.15 -17.56
C HIS A 143 -11.19 6.56 -16.08
N ARG A 144 -10.95 5.59 -15.20
CA ARG A 144 -10.58 5.80 -13.78
C ARG A 144 -9.08 5.77 -13.56
N CYS A 145 -8.29 5.39 -14.55
CA CYS A 145 -6.86 5.21 -14.37
C CYS A 145 -6.15 6.57 -14.38
N GLN A 146 -5.55 6.93 -13.24
CA GLN A 146 -4.82 8.19 -13.08
C GLN A 146 -3.33 8.04 -13.39
N ALA A 147 -2.76 6.89 -13.09
CA ALA A 147 -1.35 6.61 -13.27
C ALA A 147 -1.15 5.18 -13.72
N ILE A 148 -0.25 5.01 -14.68
CA ILE A 148 0.19 3.71 -15.14
C ILE A 148 1.71 3.68 -15.10
N PHE A 149 2.24 2.74 -14.34
CA PHE A 149 3.67 2.51 -14.20
C PHE A 149 4.04 1.23 -14.93
N PHE A 150 5.18 1.28 -15.61
CA PHE A 150 5.70 0.13 -16.36
C PHE A 150 7.10 -0.19 -15.88
N HIS A 151 7.27 -1.45 -15.53
CA HIS A 151 8.56 -2.05 -15.28
C HIS A 151 8.75 -3.13 -16.34
N ALA A 152 9.38 -2.74 -17.44
CA ALA A 152 9.69 -3.62 -18.56
C ALA A 152 11.19 -3.63 -18.77
N HIS A 153 11.83 -4.77 -18.52
CA HIS A 153 13.27 -4.96 -18.76
C HIS A 153 13.57 -5.43 -20.18
N THR A 154 12.54 -5.77 -20.96
CA THR A 154 12.67 -6.37 -22.28
C THR A 154 12.02 -5.52 -23.36
N ALA A 155 12.59 -5.54 -24.57
CA ALA A 155 12.03 -4.88 -25.74
C ALA A 155 10.61 -5.38 -26.09
N ILE A 156 10.28 -6.62 -25.70
CA ILE A 156 8.95 -7.21 -25.90
C ILE A 156 7.93 -6.56 -24.96
N GLY A 157 8.27 -6.40 -23.67
CA GLY A 157 7.45 -5.68 -22.71
C GLY A 157 7.16 -4.24 -23.16
N THR A 158 8.17 -3.56 -23.72
CA THR A 158 7.98 -2.22 -24.31
C THR A 158 7.02 -2.22 -25.50
N ARG A 159 7.09 -3.20 -26.41
CA ARG A 159 6.16 -3.30 -27.55
C ARG A 159 4.73 -3.57 -27.11
N LEU A 160 4.56 -4.45 -26.12
CA LEU A 160 3.29 -4.78 -25.51
C LEU A 160 2.64 -3.55 -24.88
N LEU A 161 3.43 -2.82 -24.11
CA LEU A 161 3.08 -1.51 -23.58
C LEU A 161 2.56 -0.57 -24.68
N PHE A 162 3.33 -0.36 -25.74
CA PHE A 162 2.92 0.54 -26.82
C PHE A 162 1.63 0.06 -27.51
N GLY A 163 1.46 -1.25 -27.71
CA GLY A 163 0.23 -1.82 -28.24
C GLY A 163 -0.98 -1.52 -27.36
N MET A 164 -0.84 -1.71 -26.05
CA MET A 164 -1.90 -1.43 -25.07
C MET A 164 -2.21 0.08 -25.00
N LEU A 165 -1.19 0.94 -24.92
CA LEU A 165 -1.36 2.39 -24.93
C LEU A 165 -2.00 2.88 -26.23
N ASN A 166 -1.66 2.30 -27.38
CA ASN A 166 -2.28 2.66 -28.65
C ASN A 166 -3.76 2.27 -28.69
N LYS A 167 -4.12 1.10 -28.14
CA LYS A 167 -5.53 0.69 -27.98
C LYS A 167 -6.28 1.63 -27.02
N ILE A 168 -5.65 2.02 -25.92
CA ILE A 168 -6.22 2.95 -24.93
C ILE A 168 -6.38 4.36 -25.52
N ASN A 169 -5.37 4.87 -26.22
CA ASN A 169 -5.39 6.21 -26.84
C ASN A 169 -6.40 6.31 -27.98
N ALA A 170 -6.61 5.23 -28.73
CA ALA A 170 -7.72 5.14 -29.70
C ALA A 170 -9.11 5.29 -29.01
N GLY A 171 -9.17 5.15 -27.67
CA GLY A 171 -10.35 5.26 -26.84
C GLY A 171 -10.32 6.35 -25.75
N THR A 172 -9.53 7.43 -25.88
CA THR A 172 -9.58 8.65 -25.01
C THR A 172 -9.13 8.55 -23.54
N VAL A 173 -7.83 8.36 -23.25
CA VAL A 173 -7.23 8.72 -21.92
C VAL A 173 -5.80 9.26 -22.10
N PRO A 174 -5.40 10.38 -21.45
CA PRO A 174 -4.03 10.90 -21.55
C PRO A 174 -3.02 10.08 -20.74
N VAL A 175 -1.88 9.74 -21.35
CA VAL A 175 -0.73 9.06 -20.71
C VAL A 175 0.20 10.10 -20.08
N LEU A 176 0.43 10.03 -18.77
CA LEU A 176 1.48 10.80 -18.11
C LEU A 176 2.82 10.07 -18.27
N ARG A 177 3.83 10.79 -18.75
CA ARG A 177 5.21 10.31 -18.95
C ARG A 177 6.05 10.47 -17.69
#